data_AF-A0A954BSP9-F1
#
_entry.id   AF-A0A954BSP9-F1
#
_cell.length_a   1.000
_cell.length_b   1.000
_cell.length_c   1.000
_cell.angle_alpha   90.00
_cell.angle_beta   90.00
_cell.angle_gamma   90.00
#
_symmetry.space_group_name_H-M   'P 1'
#
loop_
_entity.id
_entity.type
_entity.pdbx_description
1 polymer ?
#
loop_
_entity_poly.entity_id
_entity_poly.type
_entity_poly.pdbx_seq_one_letter_code
_entity_poly.pdbx_strand_id
1 'polypeptide(L)'
;MATAQKLNLKVDGMTCAHCAHAVEKSLAGVAGITTAQADFASGSVTVEFTGPKPQYETLEPAVRKGGYTLVKEEEAAKRDPAQHAKKEQRRNLWLLIAGVVLVLPVMLPHWLGLHGRGWDWAALALAVTIQATVGLDFYKGAVAGIRNRNLGMDVLVSIGMGAGLLFGAGVVIFKWSLPPGLDKHVYFEAATLLVVFLRLGKYVEAKARGNALGALRSLLELAPEKARVKRGGEVVELHAEEVVKGDICVVNAGGRIPVDGEVAGGESDVDESMLTGEPVPVARKTGDVVRTGTIATNGTLEIKATAVGRDTALANIVQLVEEAQRTK
;
A
#
# COMPACT_ATOMS: atom_id res chain seq x y z
N MET A 1 4.31 -27.01 24.44
CA MET A 1 3.94 -26.65 23.05
C MET A 1 4.51 -25.26 22.80
N ALA A 2 5.38 -25.09 21.81
CA ALA A 2 5.94 -23.77 21.49
C ALA A 2 4.81 -22.89 20.92
N THR A 3 4.54 -21.76 21.58
CA THR A 3 3.52 -20.80 21.15
C THR A 3 3.91 -20.25 19.78
N ALA A 4 3.04 -20.38 18.78
CA ALA A 4 3.25 -19.77 17.47
C ALA A 4 3.27 -18.24 17.64
N GLN A 5 4.35 -17.60 17.16
CA GLN A 5 4.50 -16.15 17.20
C GLN A 5 4.28 -15.59 15.79
N LYS A 6 3.67 -14.40 15.71
CA LYS A 6 3.43 -13.69 14.45
C LYS A 6 4.46 -12.56 14.28
N LEU A 7 5.01 -12.42 13.09
CA LEU A 7 5.86 -11.29 12.69
C LEU A 7 5.31 -10.68 11.40
N ASN A 8 5.10 -9.37 11.41
CA ASN A 8 4.65 -8.64 10.22
C ASN A 8 5.86 -8.00 9.52
N LEU A 9 6.03 -8.33 8.24
CA LEU A 9 7.14 -7.91 7.39
C LEU A 9 6.60 -7.01 6.28
N LYS A 10 7.35 -5.95 5.92
CA LYS A 10 7.00 -5.11 4.76
C LYS A 10 7.81 -5.55 3.55
N VAL A 11 7.14 -5.74 2.41
CA VAL A 11 7.75 -6.24 1.18
C VAL A 11 7.36 -5.34 0.01
N ASP A 12 8.36 -4.75 -0.65
CA ASP A 12 8.19 -3.95 -1.84
C ASP A 12 8.19 -4.82 -3.12
N GLY A 13 7.42 -4.39 -4.12
CA GLY A 13 7.28 -5.08 -5.41
C GLY A 13 6.07 -6.02 -5.52
N MET A 14 5.32 -6.23 -4.42
CA MET A 14 4.06 -6.98 -4.47
C MET A 14 2.93 -6.12 -5.05
N THR A 15 2.60 -6.34 -6.32
CA THR A 15 1.59 -5.55 -7.05
C THR A 15 0.35 -6.33 -7.46
N CYS A 16 0.21 -7.60 -7.08
CA CYS A 16 -0.99 -8.39 -7.36
C CYS A 16 -1.07 -9.61 -6.42
N ALA A 17 -2.23 -10.28 -6.40
CA ALA A 17 -2.46 -11.49 -5.61
C ALA A 17 -1.45 -12.60 -5.94
N HIS A 18 -1.05 -12.72 -7.21
CA HIS A 18 -0.10 -13.75 -7.62
C HIS A 18 1.34 -13.43 -7.17
N CYS A 19 1.70 -12.15 -7.04
CA CYS A 19 2.95 -11.72 -6.40
C CYS A 19 2.95 -12.04 -4.91
N ALA A 20 1.83 -11.80 -4.22
CA ALA A 20 1.66 -12.18 -2.82
C ALA A 20 1.92 -13.69 -2.63
N HIS A 21 1.29 -14.53 -3.45
CA HIS A 21 1.47 -15.98 -3.35
C HIS A 21 2.91 -16.44 -3.63
N ALA A 22 3.63 -15.76 -4.53
CA ALA A 22 5.05 -16.02 -4.77
C ALA A 22 5.92 -15.70 -3.53
N VAL A 23 5.61 -14.62 -2.82
CA VAL A 23 6.29 -14.25 -1.57
C VAL A 23 5.96 -15.23 -0.45
N GLU A 24 4.70 -15.63 -0.29
CA GLU A 24 4.28 -16.65 0.68
C GLU A 24 5.05 -17.95 0.49
N LYS A 25 5.12 -18.45 -0.75
CA LYS A 25 5.85 -19.67 -1.07
C LYS A 25 7.35 -19.55 -0.82
N SER A 26 7.91 -18.37 -1.05
CA SER A 26 9.34 -18.10 -0.82
C SER A 26 9.67 -18.11 0.68
N LEU A 27 8.80 -17.54 1.51
CA LEU A 27 8.96 -17.48 2.96
C LEU A 27 8.60 -18.79 3.65
N ALA A 28 7.61 -19.54 3.16
CA ALA A 28 7.27 -20.87 3.67
C ALA A 28 8.41 -21.88 3.51
N GLY A 29 9.36 -21.63 2.61
CA GLY A 29 10.57 -22.45 2.44
C GLY A 29 11.68 -22.15 3.46
N VAL A 30 11.53 -21.13 4.31
CA VAL A 30 12.53 -20.76 5.32
C VAL A 30 12.31 -21.59 6.60
N ALA A 31 13.39 -22.16 7.13
CA ALA A 31 13.32 -22.97 8.34
C ALA A 31 12.77 -22.18 9.54
N GLY A 32 11.82 -22.76 10.25
CA GLY A 32 11.18 -22.16 11.43
C GLY A 32 9.89 -21.38 11.13
N ILE A 33 9.61 -21.05 9.85
CA ILE A 33 8.33 -20.47 9.43
C ILE A 33 7.31 -21.59 9.23
N THR A 34 6.15 -21.46 9.89
CA THR A 34 5.03 -22.40 9.79
C THR A 34 4.00 -21.95 8.77
N THR A 35 3.68 -20.67 8.74
CA THR A 35 2.74 -20.09 7.76
C THR A 35 3.24 -18.71 7.31
N ALA A 36 2.91 -18.33 6.08
CA ALA A 36 3.16 -17.00 5.55
C ALA A 36 1.92 -16.56 4.77
N GLN A 37 1.36 -15.41 5.12
CA GLN A 37 0.21 -14.81 4.46
C GLN A 37 0.57 -13.40 3.99
N ALA A 38 0.56 -13.19 2.68
CA ALA A 38 0.93 -11.95 2.05
C ALA A 38 -0.31 -11.16 1.65
N ASP A 39 -0.32 -9.90 2.07
CA ASP A 39 -1.30 -8.92 1.65
C ASP A 39 -0.64 -7.93 0.69
N PHE A 40 -0.87 -8.16 -0.60
CA PHE A 40 -0.39 -7.26 -1.64
C PHE A 40 -1.02 -5.86 -1.54
N ALA A 41 -2.21 -5.71 -0.93
CA ALA A 41 -2.91 -4.44 -0.75
C ALA A 41 -2.35 -3.60 0.41
N SER A 42 -1.70 -4.18 1.41
CA SER A 42 -0.91 -3.43 2.41
C SER A 42 0.60 -3.47 2.17
N GLY A 43 1.05 -4.26 1.17
CA GLY A 43 2.47 -4.46 0.89
C GLY A 43 3.17 -5.15 2.07
N SER A 44 2.46 -6.00 2.78
CA SER A 44 2.96 -6.66 3.99
C SER A 44 2.73 -8.15 3.96
N VAL A 45 3.52 -8.88 4.74
CA VAL A 45 3.44 -10.34 4.88
C VAL A 45 3.50 -10.67 6.35
N THR A 46 2.50 -11.39 6.83
CA THR A 46 2.49 -11.92 8.20
C THR A 46 3.04 -13.33 8.16
N VAL A 47 4.12 -13.58 8.88
CA VAL A 47 4.71 -14.91 9.03
C VAL A 47 4.47 -15.42 10.44
N GLU A 48 4.04 -16.67 10.56
CA GLU A 48 4.03 -17.40 11.82
C GLU A 48 5.28 -18.25 11.91
N PHE A 49 5.90 -18.28 13.08
CA PHE A 49 7.10 -19.05 13.31
C PHE A 49 7.11 -19.70 14.69
N THR A 50 7.90 -20.76 14.81
CA THR A 50 8.15 -21.47 16.07
C THR A 50 9.63 -21.39 16.42
N GLY A 51 9.96 -21.04 17.67
CA GLY A 51 11.33 -20.86 18.13
C GLY A 51 11.82 -19.40 18.05
N PRO A 52 13.12 -19.16 17.81
CA PRO A 52 13.68 -17.80 17.81
C PRO A 52 13.15 -16.96 16.64
N LYS A 53 13.00 -15.64 16.88
CA LYS A 53 12.56 -14.68 15.86
C LYS A 53 13.45 -14.79 14.61
N PRO A 54 12.90 -15.05 13.41
CA PRO A 54 13.69 -15.12 12.19
C PRO A 54 14.33 -13.76 11.90
N GLN A 55 15.63 -13.79 11.63
CA GLN A 55 16.42 -12.58 11.39
C GLN A 55 16.34 -12.13 9.94
N TYR A 56 16.56 -10.83 9.71
CA TYR A 56 16.47 -10.21 8.39
C TYR A 56 17.41 -10.88 7.37
N GLU A 57 18.60 -11.28 7.81
CA GLU A 57 19.65 -11.92 7.03
C GLU A 57 19.22 -13.28 6.46
N THR A 58 18.26 -13.95 7.10
CA THR A 58 17.71 -15.23 6.64
C THR A 58 16.49 -15.02 5.71
N LEU A 59 15.71 -13.96 5.96
CA LEU A 59 14.48 -13.67 5.24
C LEU A 59 14.72 -12.91 3.92
N GLU A 60 15.63 -11.93 3.93
CA GLU A 60 15.93 -11.10 2.77
C GLU A 60 16.35 -11.92 1.55
N PRO A 61 17.25 -12.92 1.65
CA PRO A 61 17.66 -13.69 0.48
C PRO A 61 16.51 -14.51 -0.10
N ALA A 62 15.61 -15.02 0.73
CA ALA A 62 14.44 -15.78 0.30
C ALA A 62 13.46 -14.88 -0.48
N VAL A 63 13.16 -13.69 0.05
CA VAL A 63 12.29 -12.69 -0.58
C VAL A 63 12.93 -12.15 -1.87
N ARG A 64 14.23 -11.87 -1.84
CA ARG A 64 15.01 -11.37 -3.00
C ARG A 64 15.18 -12.41 -4.11
N LYS A 65 15.25 -13.70 -3.77
CA LYS A 65 15.21 -14.78 -4.77
C LYS A 65 13.88 -14.77 -5.52
N GLY A 66 12.80 -14.42 -4.83
CA GLY A 66 11.49 -14.10 -5.41
C GLY A 66 11.43 -12.77 -6.15
N GLY A 67 12.51 -12.01 -6.29
CA GLY A 67 12.50 -10.73 -7.01
C GLY A 67 11.79 -9.58 -6.27
N TYR A 68 11.53 -9.75 -4.98
CA TYR A 68 10.92 -8.73 -4.12
C TYR A 68 11.95 -8.17 -3.14
N THR A 69 11.64 -7.04 -2.52
CA THR A 69 12.55 -6.37 -1.59
C THR A 69 11.96 -6.39 -0.19
N LEU A 70 12.64 -7.04 0.76
CA LEU A 70 12.27 -7.00 2.17
C LEU A 70 12.72 -5.67 2.79
N VAL A 71 11.77 -4.92 3.34
CA VAL A 71 12.02 -3.64 4.03
C VAL A 71 12.48 -3.93 5.46
N LYS A 72 13.51 -3.20 5.92
CA LYS A 72 14.02 -3.34 7.30
C LYS A 72 12.98 -2.90 8.33
N GLU A 73 12.97 -3.52 9.50
CA GLU A 73 11.98 -3.24 10.56
C GLU A 73 11.98 -1.76 11.00
N GLU A 74 13.16 -1.14 11.10
CA GLU A 74 13.32 0.29 11.42
C GLU A 74 12.71 1.23 10.37
N GLU A 75 12.85 0.89 9.08
CA GLU A 75 12.27 1.65 7.97
C GLU A 75 10.76 1.40 7.88
N ALA A 76 10.33 0.16 8.13
CA ALA A 76 8.94 -0.23 8.14
C ALA A 76 8.14 0.47 9.25
N ALA A 77 8.74 0.66 10.43
CA ALA A 77 8.11 1.36 11.55
C ALA A 77 7.82 2.84 11.24
N LYS A 78 8.66 3.49 10.42
CA LYS A 78 8.47 4.89 10.00
C LYS A 78 7.52 5.03 8.80
N ARG A 79 7.06 3.92 8.24
CA ARG A 79 6.37 3.87 6.94
C ARG A 79 4.87 3.94 7.13
N ASP A 80 4.29 5.12 6.90
CA ASP A 80 2.83 5.29 6.89
C ASP A 80 2.22 4.64 5.63
N PRO A 81 1.46 3.53 5.75
CA PRO A 81 0.94 2.78 4.60
C PRO A 81 0.08 3.65 3.67
N ALA A 82 -0.68 4.61 4.23
CA ALA A 82 -1.57 5.47 3.47
C ALA A 82 -0.79 6.55 2.71
N GLN A 83 0.30 7.09 3.27
CA GLN A 83 1.19 8.00 2.53
C GLN A 83 1.87 7.28 1.36
N HIS A 84 2.27 6.03 1.56
CA HIS A 84 2.87 5.22 0.49
C HIS A 84 1.88 4.93 -0.63
N ALA A 85 0.64 4.57 -0.31
CA ALA A 85 -0.41 4.37 -1.32
C ALA A 85 -0.68 5.65 -2.12
N LYS A 86 -0.74 6.82 -1.45
CA LYS A 86 -0.89 8.13 -2.13
C LYS A 86 0.30 8.44 -3.06
N LYS A 87 1.53 8.14 -2.64
CA LYS A 87 2.74 8.34 -3.46
C LYS A 87 2.72 7.45 -4.70
N GLU A 88 2.33 6.19 -4.54
CA GLU A 88 2.20 5.24 -5.65
C GLU A 88 1.10 5.67 -6.64
N GLN A 89 -0.07 6.08 -6.12
CA GLN A 89 -1.16 6.64 -6.94
C GLN A 89 -0.68 7.85 -7.76
N ARG A 90 0.03 8.79 -7.14
CA ARG A 90 0.60 9.96 -7.84
C ARG A 90 1.61 9.56 -8.91
N ARG A 91 2.50 8.61 -8.61
CA ARG A 91 3.48 8.09 -9.58
C ARG A 91 2.78 7.50 -10.79
N ASN A 92 1.79 6.63 -10.58
CA ASN A 92 1.05 5.99 -11.67
C ASN A 92 0.25 7.02 -12.48
N LEU A 93 -0.29 8.06 -11.85
CA LEU A 93 -0.94 9.18 -12.54
C LEU A 93 0.04 9.94 -13.43
N TRP A 94 1.22 10.30 -12.92
CA TRP A 94 2.24 11.00 -13.70
C TRP A 94 2.76 10.16 -14.87
N LEU A 95 2.97 8.86 -14.66
CA LEU A 95 3.37 7.94 -15.74
C LEU A 95 2.27 7.76 -16.79
N LEU A 96 0.99 7.76 -16.38
CA LEU A 96 -0.14 7.75 -17.30
C LEU A 96 -0.17 9.03 -18.14
N ILE A 97 -0.05 10.20 -17.51
CA ILE A 97 -0.01 11.50 -18.21
C ILE A 97 1.16 11.54 -19.19
N ALA A 98 2.37 11.17 -18.73
CA ALA A 98 3.55 11.10 -19.57
C ALA A 98 3.36 10.12 -20.74
N GLY A 99 2.75 8.96 -20.50
CA GLY A 99 2.42 7.98 -21.53
C GLY A 99 1.48 8.54 -22.60
N VAL A 100 0.38 9.19 -22.19
CA VAL A 100 -0.57 9.82 -23.11
C VAL A 100 0.12 10.91 -23.94
N VAL A 101 0.91 11.77 -23.31
CA VAL A 101 1.65 12.85 -23.97
C VAL A 101 2.66 12.30 -24.98
N LEU A 102 3.37 11.21 -24.65
CA LEU A 102 4.37 10.60 -25.55
C LEU A 102 3.74 9.77 -26.67
N VAL A 103 2.58 9.16 -26.45
CA VAL A 103 1.85 8.39 -27.47
C VAL A 103 1.16 9.27 -28.50
N LEU A 104 0.70 10.46 -28.11
CA LEU A 104 0.04 11.42 -29.01
C LEU A 104 0.87 11.72 -30.29
N PRO A 105 2.17 12.06 -30.20
CA PRO A 105 3.02 12.21 -31.36
C PRO A 105 3.13 10.95 -32.21
N VAL A 106 3.15 9.74 -31.63
CA VAL A 106 3.20 8.47 -32.39
C VAL A 106 1.92 8.27 -33.21
N MET A 107 0.78 8.64 -32.63
CA MET A 107 -0.57 8.45 -33.17
C MET A 107 -0.94 9.46 -34.27
N LEU A 108 -0.66 10.74 -34.05
CA LEU A 108 -1.18 11.83 -34.87
C LEU A 108 -0.77 11.70 -36.36
N PRO A 109 0.48 11.36 -36.71
CA PRO A 109 0.87 11.24 -38.12
C PRO A 109 0.34 9.98 -38.79
N HIS A 110 0.02 8.93 -38.03
CA HIS A 110 -0.67 7.76 -38.56
C HIS A 110 -2.09 8.13 -39.00
N TRP A 111 -2.83 8.87 -38.17
CA TRP A 111 -4.18 9.37 -38.48
C TRP A 111 -4.20 10.37 -39.64
N LEU A 112 -3.16 11.20 -39.75
CA LEU A 112 -3.02 12.17 -40.84
C LEU A 112 -2.47 11.55 -42.14
N GLY A 113 -2.21 10.24 -42.18
CA GLY A 113 -1.69 9.54 -43.36
C GLY A 113 -0.29 9.98 -43.78
N LEU A 114 0.52 10.49 -42.84
CA LEU A 114 1.86 11.04 -43.09
C LEU A 114 2.96 9.96 -43.11
N HIS A 115 2.68 8.81 -43.71
CA HIS A 115 3.65 7.71 -43.82
C HIS A 115 4.78 8.07 -44.81
N GLY A 116 6.03 7.72 -44.48
CA GLY A 116 7.14 7.72 -45.44
C GLY A 116 8.13 8.92 -45.46
N ARG A 117 8.07 9.86 -44.51
CA ARG A 117 9.01 11.01 -44.39
C ARG A 117 10.10 10.86 -43.30
N GLY A 118 10.54 9.63 -43.02
CA GLY A 118 11.42 9.36 -41.88
C GLY A 118 10.68 9.35 -40.53
N TRP A 119 9.36 9.55 -40.56
CA TRP A 119 8.49 9.45 -39.38
C TRP A 119 8.58 8.07 -38.72
N ASP A 120 8.80 7.01 -39.49
CA ASP A 120 8.92 5.65 -38.94
C ASP A 120 10.12 5.50 -37.99
N TRP A 121 11.22 6.23 -38.24
CA TRP A 121 12.36 6.29 -37.32
C TRP A 121 12.04 7.11 -36.07
N ALA A 122 11.32 8.22 -36.22
CA ALA A 122 10.86 9.01 -35.07
C ALA A 122 9.86 8.22 -34.21
N ALA A 123 8.92 7.50 -34.83
CA ALA A 123 7.96 6.63 -34.19
C ALA A 123 8.65 5.46 -33.48
N LEU A 124 9.68 4.85 -34.09
CA LEU A 124 10.51 3.84 -33.44
C LEU A 124 11.21 4.42 -32.20
N ALA A 125 11.86 5.58 -32.32
CA ALA A 125 12.56 6.22 -31.20
C ALA A 125 11.60 6.56 -30.04
N LEU A 126 10.41 7.10 -30.35
CA LEU A 126 9.35 7.37 -29.38
C LEU A 126 8.82 6.08 -28.76
N ALA A 127 8.58 5.04 -29.54
CA ALA A 127 8.11 3.75 -29.04
C ALA A 127 9.12 3.11 -28.08
N VAL A 128 10.40 3.13 -28.43
CA VAL A 128 11.48 2.68 -27.52
C VAL A 128 11.50 3.54 -26.25
N THR A 129 11.37 4.86 -26.37
CA THR A 129 11.36 5.78 -25.21
C THR A 129 10.19 5.51 -24.29
N ILE A 130 8.98 5.33 -24.83
CA ILE A 130 7.77 5.00 -24.07
C ILE A 130 7.96 3.66 -23.36
N GLN A 131 8.49 2.64 -24.05
CA GLN A 131 8.72 1.33 -23.46
C GLN A 131 9.81 1.33 -22.38
N ALA A 132 10.88 2.09 -22.57
CA ALA A 132 11.99 2.20 -21.62
C ALA A 132 11.67 3.07 -20.40
N THR A 133 10.65 3.93 -20.47
CA THR A 133 10.23 4.79 -19.35
C THR A 133 8.90 4.33 -18.77
N VAL A 134 7.79 4.58 -19.46
CA VAL A 134 6.43 4.25 -19.05
C VAL A 134 6.21 2.73 -19.02
N GLY A 135 6.85 1.97 -19.92
CA GLY A 135 6.72 0.51 -19.98
C GLY A 135 7.64 -0.27 -19.04
N LEU A 136 8.65 0.36 -18.43
CA LEU A 136 9.76 -0.34 -17.78
C LEU A 136 9.34 -1.25 -16.63
N ASP A 137 8.33 -0.84 -15.87
CA ASP A 137 7.86 -1.62 -14.72
C ASP A 137 7.27 -2.97 -15.17
N PHE A 138 6.64 -3.04 -16.34
CA PHE A 138 6.11 -4.30 -16.87
C PHE A 138 7.23 -5.26 -17.24
N TYR A 139 8.31 -4.77 -17.85
CA TYR A 139 9.48 -5.60 -18.17
C TYR A 139 10.19 -6.10 -16.91
N LYS A 140 10.36 -5.23 -15.90
CA LYS A 140 10.92 -5.64 -14.60
C LYS A 140 10.06 -6.72 -13.95
N GLY A 141 8.74 -6.54 -13.95
CA GLY A 141 7.77 -7.52 -13.46
C GLY A 141 7.83 -8.84 -14.21
N ALA A 142 7.96 -8.80 -15.55
CA ALA A 142 8.08 -9.99 -16.37
C ALA A 142 9.36 -10.80 -16.09
N VAL A 143 10.50 -10.12 -15.96
CA VAL A 143 11.78 -10.78 -15.64
C VAL A 143 11.71 -11.44 -14.26
N ALA A 144 11.15 -10.75 -13.27
CA ALA A 144 10.94 -11.32 -11.94
C ALA A 144 9.98 -12.52 -11.99
N GLY A 145 8.86 -12.41 -12.72
CA GLY A 145 7.89 -13.48 -12.91
C GLY A 145 8.51 -14.73 -13.53
N ILE A 146 9.21 -14.58 -14.65
CA ILE A 146 9.89 -15.70 -15.34
C ILE A 146 10.90 -16.38 -14.43
N ARG A 147 11.73 -15.61 -13.71
CA ARG A 147 12.72 -16.15 -12.77
C ARG A 147 12.08 -17.03 -11.68
N ASN A 148 10.87 -16.68 -11.27
CA ASN A 148 10.13 -17.39 -10.23
C ASN A 148 9.18 -18.46 -10.77
N ARG A 149 9.21 -18.75 -12.08
CA ARG A 149 8.26 -19.64 -12.76
C ARG A 149 6.80 -19.21 -12.54
N ASN A 150 6.60 -17.90 -12.51
CA ASN A 150 5.32 -17.25 -12.34
C ASN A 150 4.99 -16.46 -13.63
N LEU A 151 4.01 -16.95 -14.39
CA LEU A 151 3.57 -16.36 -15.65
C LEU A 151 2.38 -15.42 -15.42
N GLY A 152 2.64 -14.29 -14.75
CA GLY A 152 1.64 -13.25 -14.47
C GLY A 152 1.35 -12.31 -15.64
N MET A 153 0.45 -11.34 -15.41
CA MET A 153 0.04 -10.32 -16.39
C MET A 153 1.24 -9.59 -17.02
N ASP A 154 2.24 -9.26 -16.22
CA ASP A 154 3.42 -8.52 -16.68
C ASP A 154 4.21 -9.30 -17.75
N VAL A 155 4.25 -10.64 -17.67
CA VAL A 155 4.91 -11.49 -18.68
C VAL A 155 4.17 -11.43 -20.01
N LEU A 156 2.85 -11.66 -19.99
CA LEU A 156 2.01 -11.62 -21.19
C LEU A 156 2.09 -10.26 -21.88
N VAL A 157 1.95 -9.19 -21.11
CA VAL A 157 2.03 -7.81 -21.57
C VAL A 157 3.39 -7.51 -22.19
N SER A 158 4.48 -7.90 -21.52
CA SER A 158 5.84 -7.62 -22.01
C SER A 158 6.15 -8.34 -23.31
N ILE A 159 5.62 -9.56 -23.49
CA ILE A 159 5.72 -10.28 -24.77
C ILE A 159 4.98 -9.50 -25.87
N GLY A 160 3.75 -9.05 -25.62
CA GLY A 160 2.97 -8.28 -26.61
C GLY A 160 3.63 -6.94 -26.98
N MET A 161 4.04 -6.16 -25.97
CA MET A 161 4.74 -4.89 -26.17
C MET A 161 6.08 -5.08 -26.92
N GLY A 162 6.84 -6.10 -26.53
CA GLY A 162 8.13 -6.43 -27.14
C GLY A 162 7.99 -6.95 -28.57
N ALA A 163 7.02 -7.84 -28.82
CA ALA A 163 6.76 -8.36 -30.16
C ALA A 163 6.37 -7.24 -31.13
N GLY A 164 5.48 -6.33 -30.72
CA GLY A 164 5.10 -5.18 -31.53
C GLY A 164 6.27 -4.23 -31.83
N LEU A 165 7.13 -3.98 -30.84
CA LEU A 165 8.34 -3.17 -31.03
C LEU A 165 9.35 -3.84 -31.96
N LEU A 166 9.66 -5.11 -31.73
CA LEU A 166 10.65 -5.86 -32.51
C LEU A 166 10.18 -6.04 -33.96
N PHE A 167 8.90 -6.33 -34.17
CA PHE A 167 8.32 -6.40 -35.51
C PHE A 167 8.45 -5.06 -36.22
N GLY A 168 8.02 -3.97 -35.59
CA GLY A 168 8.11 -2.63 -36.18
C GLY A 168 9.56 -2.21 -36.46
N ALA A 169 10.47 -2.46 -35.52
CA ALA A 169 11.90 -2.21 -35.70
C ALA A 169 12.48 -3.01 -36.87
N GLY A 170 12.06 -4.27 -37.03
CA GLY A 170 12.46 -5.12 -38.15
C GLY A 170 12.05 -4.54 -39.51
N VAL A 171 10.81 -4.04 -39.61
CA VAL A 171 10.30 -3.38 -40.83
C VAL A 171 11.10 -2.12 -41.16
N VAL A 172 11.42 -1.28 -40.16
CA VAL A 172 12.16 -0.02 -40.37
C VAL A 172 13.63 -0.26 -40.71
N ILE A 173 14.32 -1.11 -39.95
CA ILE A 173 15.78 -1.30 -40.03
C ILE A 173 16.16 -2.09 -41.27
N PHE A 174 15.54 -3.27 -41.47
CA PHE A 174 15.94 -4.18 -42.54
C PHE A 174 15.24 -3.86 -43.87
N LYS A 175 14.34 -2.87 -43.88
CA LYS A 175 13.42 -2.62 -44.99
C LYS A 175 12.82 -3.94 -45.49
N TRP A 176 12.47 -4.83 -44.56
CA TRP A 176 12.08 -6.20 -44.84
C TRP A 176 11.01 -6.16 -45.93
N SER A 177 11.35 -6.69 -47.11
CA SER A 177 10.41 -6.75 -48.22
C SER A 177 9.36 -7.79 -47.86
N LEU A 178 8.24 -7.35 -47.30
CA LEU A 178 7.07 -8.21 -47.15
C LEU A 178 6.61 -8.67 -48.54
N PRO A 179 6.01 -9.88 -48.65
CA PRO A 179 5.41 -10.35 -49.90
C PRO A 179 4.44 -9.30 -50.46
N PRO A 180 4.30 -9.20 -51.80
CA PRO A 180 3.34 -8.30 -52.42
C PRO A 180 1.93 -8.55 -51.85
N GLY A 181 1.30 -7.52 -51.28
CA GLY A 181 -0.04 -7.60 -50.67
C GLY A 181 -0.10 -7.44 -49.15
N LEU A 182 1.03 -7.38 -48.44
CA LEU A 182 1.06 -6.93 -47.04
C LEU A 182 1.56 -5.49 -46.96
N ASP A 183 0.69 -4.60 -46.48
CA ASP A 183 1.05 -3.19 -46.25
C ASP A 183 2.10 -3.05 -45.13
N LYS A 184 3.04 -2.11 -45.32
CA LYS A 184 4.15 -1.83 -44.39
C LYS A 184 3.67 -1.06 -43.15
N HIS A 185 2.76 -1.62 -42.38
CA HIS A 185 2.31 -1.00 -41.15
C HIS A 185 3.26 -1.33 -40.00
N VAL A 186 3.97 -0.30 -39.56
CA VAL A 186 4.75 -0.31 -38.31
C VAL A 186 3.76 -0.22 -37.14
N TYR A 187 3.46 -1.34 -36.49
CA TYR A 187 2.51 -1.47 -35.37
C TYR A 187 2.96 -0.79 -34.06
N PHE A 188 3.79 0.26 -34.13
CA PHE A 188 4.26 1.02 -32.96
C PHE A 188 3.10 1.67 -32.21
N GLU A 189 2.06 2.11 -32.93
CA GLU A 189 0.83 2.64 -32.33
C GLU A 189 0.18 1.62 -31.40
N ALA A 190 -0.12 0.42 -31.90
CA ALA A 190 -0.74 -0.63 -31.11
C ALA A 190 0.12 -1.01 -29.89
N ALA A 191 1.44 -1.15 -30.09
CA ALA A 191 2.36 -1.52 -29.02
C ALA A 191 2.47 -0.45 -27.92
N THR A 192 2.43 0.84 -28.28
CA THR A 192 2.55 1.95 -27.33
C THR A 192 1.23 2.33 -26.66
N LEU A 193 0.11 2.24 -27.40
CA LEU A 193 -1.23 2.44 -26.87
C LEU A 193 -1.58 1.39 -25.81
N LEU A 194 -1.16 0.14 -26.01
CA LEU A 194 -1.29 -0.92 -25.01
C LEU A 194 -0.64 -0.53 -23.68
N VAL A 195 0.56 0.09 -23.70
CA VAL A 195 1.24 0.56 -22.48
C VAL A 195 0.40 1.57 -21.72
N VAL A 196 -0.22 2.51 -22.43
CA VAL A 196 -1.06 3.56 -21.83
C VAL A 196 -2.30 2.97 -21.20
N PHE A 197 -3.00 2.05 -21.87
CA PHE A 197 -4.17 1.37 -21.29
C PHE A 197 -3.82 0.57 -20.04
N LEU A 198 -2.69 -0.13 -20.05
CA LEU A 198 -2.25 -0.88 -18.88
C LEU A 198 -1.82 0.04 -17.73
N ARG A 199 -1.22 1.19 -18.03
CA ARG A 199 -0.93 2.22 -17.02
C ARG A 199 -2.20 2.85 -16.45
N LEU A 200 -3.22 3.04 -17.26
CA LEU A 200 -4.54 3.46 -16.78
C LEU A 200 -5.09 2.43 -15.78
N GLY A 201 -5.02 1.14 -16.11
CA GLY A 201 -5.37 0.06 -15.20
C GLY A 201 -4.60 0.13 -13.88
N LYS A 202 -3.27 0.27 -13.92
CA LYS A 202 -2.42 0.42 -12.72
C LYS A 202 -2.74 1.68 -11.90
N TYR A 203 -3.17 2.75 -12.54
CA TYR A 203 -3.62 3.96 -11.86
C TYR A 203 -4.97 3.73 -11.15
N VAL A 204 -5.94 3.10 -11.83
CA VAL A 204 -7.24 2.77 -11.23
C VAL A 204 -7.06 1.82 -10.05
N GLU A 205 -6.21 0.80 -10.19
CA GLU A 205 -5.84 -0.13 -9.11
C GLU A 205 -5.25 0.63 -7.91
N ALA A 206 -4.23 1.46 -8.14
CA ALA A 206 -3.61 2.25 -7.09
C ALA A 206 -4.57 3.24 -6.41
N LYS A 207 -5.50 3.84 -7.18
CA LYS A 207 -6.53 4.75 -6.66
C LYS A 207 -7.54 4.00 -5.79
N ALA A 208 -8.03 2.85 -6.23
CA ALA A 208 -8.96 2.02 -5.47
C ALA A 208 -8.34 1.57 -4.14
N ARG A 209 -7.08 1.10 -4.20
CA ARG A 209 -6.29 0.71 -3.03
C ARG A 209 -6.04 1.88 -2.07
N GLY A 210 -5.66 3.05 -2.59
CA GLY A 210 -5.43 4.25 -1.78
C GLY A 210 -6.68 4.72 -1.04
N ASN A 211 -7.85 4.63 -1.68
CA ASN A 211 -9.13 4.96 -1.04
C ASN A 211 -9.47 4.00 0.10
N ALA A 212 -9.30 2.69 -0.10
CA ALA A 212 -9.58 1.68 0.92
C ALA A 212 -8.70 1.87 2.17
N LEU A 213 -7.39 2.09 1.98
CA LEU A 213 -6.46 2.36 3.07
C LEU A 213 -6.73 3.72 3.76
N GLY A 214 -7.20 4.71 2.99
CA GLY A 214 -7.58 6.02 3.52
C GLY A 214 -8.73 5.93 4.53
N ALA A 215 -9.74 5.11 4.27
CA ALA A 215 -10.86 4.90 5.18
C ALA A 215 -10.45 4.24 6.51
N LEU A 216 -9.48 3.32 6.48
CA LEU A 216 -8.91 2.75 7.70
C LEU A 216 -8.15 3.81 8.52
N ARG A 217 -7.38 4.66 7.83
CA ARG A 217 -6.64 5.76 8.48
C ARG A 217 -7.56 6.75 9.19
N SER A 218 -8.71 7.10 8.60
CA SER A 218 -9.65 8.01 9.26
C SER A 218 -10.19 7.49 10.60
N LEU A 219 -10.15 6.17 10.83
CA LEU A 219 -10.45 5.58 12.15
C LEU A 219 -9.27 5.75 13.12
N LEU A 220 -8.03 5.66 12.63
CA LEU A 220 -6.82 5.86 13.43
C LEU A 220 -6.59 7.33 13.81
N GLU A 221 -6.95 8.28 12.94
CA GLU A 221 -6.90 9.72 13.21
C GLU A 221 -7.88 10.17 14.30
N LEU A 222 -8.76 9.26 14.77
CA LEU A 222 -9.58 9.50 15.96
C LEU A 222 -8.77 9.37 17.25
N ALA A 223 -7.59 8.73 17.27
CA ALA A 223 -6.74 8.81 18.45
C ALA A 223 -6.01 10.17 18.45
N PRO A 224 -6.14 11.01 19.50
CA PRO A 224 -5.41 12.27 19.57
C PRO A 224 -3.90 12.02 19.64
N GLU A 225 -3.10 12.81 18.91
CA GLU A 225 -1.63 12.70 18.90
C GLU A 225 -0.98 13.08 20.24
N LYS A 226 -1.71 13.85 21.05
CA LYS A 226 -1.24 14.39 22.32
C LYS A 226 -2.24 14.11 23.44
N ALA A 227 -1.71 13.92 24.63
CA ALA A 227 -2.47 13.71 25.85
C ALA A 227 -1.99 14.64 26.95
N ARG A 228 -2.90 15.18 27.76
CA ARG A 228 -2.56 15.92 28.97
C ARG A 228 -2.61 14.96 30.15
N VAL A 229 -1.50 14.79 30.85
CA VAL A 229 -1.34 13.82 31.93
C VAL A 229 -0.93 14.52 33.21
N LYS A 230 -1.55 14.13 34.32
CA LYS A 230 -1.25 14.63 35.66
C LYS A 230 -0.13 13.77 36.28
N ARG A 231 1.09 14.28 36.30
CA ARG A 231 2.26 13.63 36.93
C ARG A 231 2.86 14.57 37.98
N GLY A 232 3.07 14.09 39.20
CA GLY A 232 3.65 14.92 40.29
C GLY A 232 2.76 16.09 40.73
N GLY A 233 1.45 16.06 40.43
CA GLY A 233 0.51 17.15 40.76
C GLY A 233 0.38 18.22 39.69
N GLU A 234 1.24 18.24 38.67
CA GLU A 234 1.15 19.14 37.51
C GLU A 234 0.59 18.43 36.28
N VAL A 235 -0.08 19.21 35.42
CA VAL A 235 -0.59 18.72 34.14
C VAL A 235 0.43 19.00 33.05
N VAL A 236 0.98 17.94 32.46
CA VAL A 236 1.98 18.01 31.39
C VAL A 236 1.37 17.48 30.09
N GLU A 237 1.65 18.14 28.97
CA GLU A 237 1.27 17.66 27.64
C GLU A 237 2.36 16.73 27.10
N LEU A 238 1.97 15.50 26.78
CA LEU A 238 2.84 14.44 26.27
C LEU A 238 2.30 13.94 24.92
N HIS A 239 3.15 13.26 24.14
CA HIS A 239 2.65 12.49 23.01
C HIS A 239 1.82 11.31 23.53
N ALA A 240 0.73 10.97 22.85
CA ALA A 240 -0.16 9.88 23.29
C ALA A 240 0.57 8.52 23.38
N GLU A 241 1.66 8.35 22.64
CA GLU A 241 2.54 7.18 22.68
C GLU A 241 3.39 7.08 23.98
N GLU A 242 3.58 8.19 24.69
CA GLU A 242 4.37 8.28 25.93
C GLU A 242 3.52 8.04 27.20
N VAL A 243 2.20 7.90 27.02
CA VAL A 243 1.25 7.63 28.11
C VAL A 243 1.35 6.18 28.51
N VAL A 244 1.46 5.91 29.81
CA VAL A 244 1.58 4.55 30.35
C VAL A 244 0.34 4.18 31.18
N LYS A 245 0.09 2.87 31.32
CA LYS A 245 -1.01 2.37 32.18
C LYS A 245 -0.87 2.93 33.59
N GLY A 246 -1.97 3.42 34.14
CA GLY A 246 -2.04 4.05 35.46
C GLY A 246 -1.86 5.57 35.46
N ASP A 247 -1.41 6.18 34.37
CA ASP A 247 -1.42 7.65 34.22
C ASP A 247 -2.83 8.22 34.37
N ILE A 248 -2.96 9.42 34.92
CA ILE A 248 -4.22 10.16 35.01
C ILE A 248 -4.25 11.20 33.89
N CYS A 249 -5.05 10.94 32.85
CA CYS A 249 -5.25 11.83 31.72
C CYS A 249 -6.37 12.84 32.04
N VAL A 250 -6.12 14.13 31.77
CA VAL A 250 -7.11 15.20 31.98
C VAL A 250 -7.70 15.64 30.64
N VAL A 251 -8.99 15.40 30.46
CA VAL A 251 -9.73 15.73 29.23
C VAL A 251 -10.77 16.81 29.56
N ASN A 252 -10.66 17.97 28.92
CA ASN A 252 -11.63 19.06 29.07
C ASN A 252 -12.78 18.90 28.07
N ALA A 253 -13.83 19.69 28.26
CA ALA A 253 -14.94 19.80 27.32
C ALA A 253 -14.46 20.08 25.88
N GLY A 254 -15.06 19.39 24.91
CA GLY A 254 -14.66 19.32 23.50
C GLY A 254 -13.40 18.48 23.24
N GLY A 255 -12.73 18.00 24.28
CA GLY A 255 -11.51 17.21 24.19
C GLY A 255 -11.79 15.75 23.83
N ARG A 256 -10.88 15.16 23.05
CA ARG A 256 -10.94 13.75 22.70
C ARG A 256 -10.19 12.90 23.72
N ILE A 257 -10.74 11.76 24.08
CA ILE A 257 -10.18 10.86 25.08
C ILE A 257 -8.98 10.10 24.47
N PRO A 258 -7.75 10.20 25.04
CA PRO A 258 -6.53 9.66 24.44
C PRO A 258 -6.27 8.18 24.75
N VAL A 259 -6.92 7.62 25.76
CA VAL A 259 -6.65 6.28 26.30
C VAL A 259 -7.95 5.60 26.68
N ASP A 260 -7.94 4.26 26.75
CA ASP A 260 -9.01 3.53 27.42
C ASP A 260 -8.76 3.61 28.92
N GLY A 261 -9.82 3.82 29.69
CA GLY A 261 -9.66 4.06 31.11
C GLY A 261 -10.96 4.06 31.89
N GLU A 262 -10.79 4.29 33.19
CA GLU A 262 -11.88 4.49 34.14
C GLU A 262 -11.84 5.95 34.62
N VAL A 263 -13.00 6.58 34.75
CA VAL A 263 -13.10 7.94 35.26
C VAL A 263 -12.71 7.94 36.74
N ALA A 264 -11.59 8.58 37.05
CA ALA A 264 -11.09 8.78 38.41
C ALA A 264 -11.71 10.02 39.08
N GLY A 265 -12.15 11.00 38.28
CA GLY A 265 -12.81 12.20 38.79
C GLY A 265 -13.46 13.05 37.71
N GLY A 266 -14.45 13.85 38.11
CA GLY A 266 -15.23 14.69 37.20
C GLY A 266 -16.47 13.99 36.64
N GLU A 267 -17.21 14.75 35.83
CA GLU A 267 -18.44 14.30 35.16
C GLU A 267 -18.54 15.01 33.81
N SER A 268 -18.89 14.27 32.76
CA SER A 268 -19.16 14.80 31.42
C SER A 268 -20.05 13.84 30.66
N ASP A 269 -20.86 14.36 29.76
CA ASP A 269 -21.41 13.54 28.68
C ASP A 269 -20.29 13.22 27.69
N VAL A 270 -20.29 11.99 27.18
CA VAL A 270 -19.30 11.48 26.24
C VAL A 270 -20.01 11.03 24.96
N ASP A 271 -19.61 11.62 23.84
CA ASP A 271 -20.06 11.22 22.51
C ASP A 271 -19.26 9.99 22.06
N GLU A 272 -19.94 8.84 22.02
CA GLU A 272 -19.40 7.56 21.56
C GLU A 272 -19.85 7.19 20.14
N SER A 273 -20.51 8.10 19.41
CA SER A 273 -21.13 7.84 18.10
C SER A 273 -20.16 7.26 17.07
N MET A 274 -18.88 7.64 17.14
CA MET A 274 -17.83 7.12 16.25
C MET A 274 -17.49 5.64 16.47
N LEU A 275 -17.75 5.10 17.66
CA LEU A 275 -17.49 3.70 18.00
C LEU A 275 -18.76 2.85 18.03
N THR A 276 -19.84 3.38 18.59
CA THR A 276 -21.10 2.65 18.79
C THR A 276 -22.13 2.89 17.68
N GLY A 277 -22.01 4.00 16.95
CA GLY A 277 -23.03 4.46 16.00
C GLY A 277 -24.24 5.12 16.65
N GLU A 278 -24.27 5.22 17.99
CA GLU A 278 -25.38 5.84 18.72
C GLU A 278 -25.18 7.36 18.77
N PRO A 279 -26.14 8.17 18.30
CA PRO A 279 -25.96 9.62 18.19
C PRO A 279 -26.11 10.39 19.51
N VAL A 280 -26.59 9.73 20.57
CA VAL A 280 -26.88 10.37 21.86
C VAL A 280 -25.67 10.22 22.79
N PRO A 281 -25.07 11.32 23.28
CA PRO A 281 -24.01 11.27 24.26
C PRO A 281 -24.44 10.56 25.56
N VAL A 282 -23.53 9.80 26.15
CA VAL A 282 -23.77 9.04 27.37
C VAL A 282 -23.09 9.75 28.55
N ALA A 283 -23.83 9.98 29.62
CA ALA A 283 -23.30 10.56 30.85
C ALA A 283 -22.26 9.63 31.48
N ARG A 284 -21.08 10.15 31.81
CA ARG A 284 -19.99 9.42 32.47
C ARG A 284 -19.61 10.11 33.78
N LYS A 285 -19.53 9.33 34.85
CA LYS A 285 -19.16 9.75 36.21
C LYS A 285 -18.01 8.90 36.74
N THR A 286 -17.48 9.25 37.90
CA THR A 286 -16.45 8.49 38.59
C THR A 286 -16.81 7.00 38.69
N GLY A 287 -15.89 6.13 38.25
CA GLY A 287 -16.07 4.68 38.19
C GLY A 287 -16.52 4.15 36.82
N ASP A 288 -16.99 5.01 35.92
CA ASP A 288 -17.43 4.58 34.58
C ASP A 288 -16.24 4.38 33.63
N VAL A 289 -16.42 3.47 32.68
CA VAL A 289 -15.43 3.17 31.63
C VAL A 289 -15.60 4.12 30.46
N VAL A 290 -14.48 4.63 29.95
CA VAL A 290 -14.39 5.47 28.75
C VAL A 290 -13.38 4.90 27.76
N ARG A 291 -13.60 5.17 26.47
CA ARG A 291 -12.83 4.59 25.36
C ARG A 291 -12.05 5.66 24.60
N THR A 292 -10.92 5.26 24.05
CA THR A 292 -10.08 6.08 23.19
C THR A 292 -10.85 6.56 21.97
N GLY A 293 -10.71 7.84 21.64
CA GLY A 293 -11.28 8.45 20.43
C GLY A 293 -12.68 9.03 20.58
N THR A 294 -13.37 8.76 21.70
CA THR A 294 -14.65 9.42 22.06
C THR A 294 -14.41 10.84 22.55
N ILE A 295 -15.46 11.66 22.59
CA ILE A 295 -15.35 13.10 22.86
C ILE A 295 -16.09 13.45 24.14
N ALA A 296 -15.41 14.07 25.10
CA ALA A 296 -16.07 14.68 26.26
C ALA A 296 -16.72 15.99 25.80
N THR A 297 -18.04 16.13 25.91
CA THR A 297 -18.75 17.28 25.33
C THR A 297 -18.75 18.49 26.26
N ASN A 298 -19.18 18.31 27.52
CA ASN A 298 -19.65 19.41 28.36
C ASN A 298 -18.97 19.49 29.74
N GLY A 299 -18.03 18.60 30.06
CA GLY A 299 -17.37 18.54 31.37
C GLY A 299 -15.88 18.21 31.29
N THR A 300 -15.24 18.13 32.45
CA THR A 300 -13.83 17.70 32.56
C THR A 300 -13.77 16.33 33.21
N LEU A 301 -13.01 15.42 32.61
CA LEU A 301 -12.78 14.07 33.10
C LEU A 301 -11.30 13.90 33.45
N GLU A 302 -11.02 13.40 34.65
CA GLU A 302 -9.75 12.79 35.02
C GLU A 302 -9.89 11.28 34.81
N ILE A 303 -9.12 10.71 33.89
CA ILE A 303 -9.26 9.33 33.42
C ILE A 303 -8.00 8.57 33.77
N LYS A 304 -8.13 7.49 34.53
CA LYS A 304 -7.02 6.59 34.83
C LYS A 304 -6.85 5.59 33.69
N ALA A 305 -5.70 5.63 33.02
CA ALA A 305 -5.40 4.78 31.87
C ALA A 305 -5.36 3.29 32.24
N THR A 306 -6.22 2.49 31.62
CA THR A 306 -6.23 1.01 31.73
C THR A 306 -5.62 0.34 30.50
N ALA A 307 -5.77 0.95 29.31
CA ALA A 307 -5.15 0.51 28.07
C ALA A 307 -4.64 1.71 27.26
N VAL A 308 -3.47 1.56 26.63
CA VAL A 308 -2.77 2.62 25.90
C VAL A 308 -2.22 2.08 24.57
N GLY A 309 -2.09 2.94 23.57
CA GLY A 309 -1.54 2.59 22.26
C GLY A 309 -2.28 1.40 21.61
N ARG A 310 -1.54 0.32 21.33
CA ARG A 310 -2.05 -0.90 20.67
C ARG A 310 -3.04 -1.71 21.51
N ASP A 311 -3.07 -1.50 22.82
CA ASP A 311 -3.96 -2.25 23.72
C ASP A 311 -5.38 -1.65 23.78
N THR A 312 -5.61 -0.49 23.16
CA THR A 312 -6.91 0.21 23.19
C THR A 312 -7.97 -0.51 22.36
N ALA A 313 -9.24 -0.34 22.70
CA ALA A 313 -10.39 -0.86 21.97
C ALA A 313 -10.39 -0.36 20.51
N LEU A 314 -10.05 0.91 20.28
CA LEU A 314 -9.92 1.47 18.94
C LEU A 314 -8.81 0.77 18.15
N ALA A 315 -7.62 0.57 18.75
CA ALA A 315 -6.52 -0.15 18.10
C ALA A 315 -6.89 -1.61 17.81
N ASN A 316 -7.61 -2.28 18.71
CA ASN A 316 -8.11 -3.64 18.49
C ASN A 316 -9.12 -3.70 17.35
N ILE A 317 -10.06 -2.75 17.25
CA ILE A 317 -11.01 -2.66 16.12
C ILE A 317 -10.23 -2.51 14.81
N VAL A 318 -9.25 -1.62 14.75
CA VAL A 318 -8.42 -1.43 13.55
C VAL A 318 -7.67 -2.72 13.21
N GLN A 319 -7.06 -3.38 14.20
CA GLN A 319 -6.35 -4.63 13.98
C GLN A 319 -7.27 -5.76 13.48
N LEU A 320 -8.49 -5.87 14.02
CA LEU A 320 -9.49 -6.83 13.57
C LEU A 320 -9.94 -6.56 12.13
N VAL A 321 -10.16 -5.30 11.76
CA VAL A 321 -10.52 -4.93 10.38
C VAL A 321 -9.36 -5.20 9.43
N GLU A 322 -8.12 -4.89 9.83
CA GLU A 322 -6.93 -5.24 9.05
C GLU A 322 -6.78 -6.75 8.87
N GLU A 323 -6.97 -7.55 9.93
CA GLU A 323 -6.85 -9.00 9.87
C GLU A 323 -7.95 -9.61 8.97
N ALA A 324 -9.18 -9.12 9.09
CA ALA A 324 -10.30 -9.53 8.23
C ALA A 324 -10.06 -9.21 6.75
N GLN A 325 -9.39 -8.09 6.42
CA GLN A 325 -9.02 -7.76 5.04
C GLN A 325 -7.90 -8.66 4.48
N ARG A 326 -7.05 -9.22 5.35
CA ARG A 326 -5.94 -10.11 4.95
C ARG A 326 -6.41 -11.52 4.65
N THR A 327 -7.39 -12.03 5.40
CA THR A 327 -7.99 -13.34 5.13
C THR A 327 -8.90 -13.29 3.91
N LYS A 328 -8.43 -13.84 2.80
CA LYS A 328 -9.21 -14.17 1.61
C LYS A 328 -8.97 -15.61 1.19
#